data_AF-A0A1G7JP69-F1
#
_entry.id   AF-A0A1G7JP69-F1
#
_cell.length_a   1.000
_cell.length_b   1.000
_cell.length_c   1.000
_cell.angle_alpha   90.00
_cell.angle_beta   90.00
_cell.angle_gamma   90.00
#
_symmetry.space_group_name_H-M   'P 1'
#
loop_
_entity.id
_entity.type
_entity.pdbx_description
1 polymer ?
#
loop_
_entity_poly.entity_id
_entity_poly.type
_entity_poly.pdbx_seq_one_letter_code
_entity_poly.pdbx_strand_id
1 'polypeptide(L)'
;MLSRLIAAFCIIDDALQAMGYKDDPQAKTPASAILTLALLAALEFGGKHNKALALAKDLGLFTHVPSPSRFNRRLHALYPLLLPLLHLLAQVWKHL
;
A
#
# COMPACT_ATOMS: atom_id res chain seq x y z
N MET A 1 15.31 3.35 5.43
CA MET A 1 14.04 2.58 5.39
C MET A 1 12.82 3.52 5.34
N LEU A 2 12.55 4.32 6.38
CA LEU A 2 11.32 5.12 6.48
C LEU A 2 11.10 6.09 5.30
N SER A 3 12.12 6.82 4.86
CA SER A 3 11.99 7.74 3.71
C SER A 3 11.58 7.03 2.41
N ARG A 4 12.06 5.80 2.18
CA ARG A 4 11.65 4.98 1.02
C ARG A 4 10.18 4.56 1.13
N LEU A 5 9.72 4.27 2.34
CA LEU A 5 8.34 3.89 2.59
C LEU A 5 7.39 5.07 2.41
N ILE A 6 7.77 6.26 2.88
CA ILE A 6 7.02 7.51 2.66
C ILE A 6 6.93 7.80 1.16
N ALA A 7 8.06 7.72 0.45
CA ALA A 7 8.07 7.91 -1.01
C ALA A 7 7.17 6.88 -1.72
N ALA A 8 7.25 5.60 -1.34
CA ALA A 8 6.38 4.56 -1.90
C ALA A 8 4.90 4.85 -1.61
N PHE A 9 4.56 5.28 -0.40
CA PHE A 9 3.19 5.68 -0.05
C PHE A 9 2.70 6.80 -0.95
N CYS A 10 3.46 7.89 -1.09
CA CYS A 10 3.09 9.03 -1.94
C CYS A 10 2.90 8.59 -3.40
N ILE A 11 3.84 7.82 -3.97
CA ILE A 11 3.75 7.33 -5.35
C ILE A 11 2.51 6.47 -5.56
N ILE A 12 2.22 5.55 -4.63
CA ILE A 12 1.04 4.69 -4.72
C ILE A 12 -0.24 5.51 -4.58
N ASP A 13 -0.28 6.47 -3.66
CA ASP A 13 -1.44 7.31 -3.42
C ASP A 13 -1.77 8.16 -4.65
N ASP A 14 -0.78 8.84 -5.22
CA ASP A 14 -0.93 9.63 -6.44
C ASP A 14 -1.36 8.75 -7.63
N ALA A 15 -0.79 7.55 -7.76
CA ALA A 15 -1.17 6.61 -8.82
C ALA A 15 -2.63 6.14 -8.69
N LEU A 16 -3.09 5.84 -7.47
CA LEU A 16 -4.48 5.47 -7.22
C LEU A 16 -5.43 6.64 -7.52
N GLN A 17 -5.06 7.86 -7.14
CA GLN A 17 -5.83 9.07 -7.47
C GLN A 17 -5.91 9.28 -8.99
N ALA A 18 -4.80 9.14 -9.72
CA ALA A 18 -4.76 9.26 -11.18
C ALA A 18 -5.58 8.19 -11.90
N MET A 19 -5.69 6.98 -11.32
CA MET A 19 -6.57 5.91 -11.80
C MET A 19 -8.06 6.15 -11.47
N GLY A 20 -8.39 7.20 -10.70
CA GLY A 20 -9.74 7.48 -10.22
C GLY A 20 -10.23 6.49 -9.16
N TYR A 21 -9.32 5.77 -8.49
CA TYR A 21 -9.69 4.87 -7.41
C TYR A 21 -10.20 5.67 -6.20
N LYS A 22 -11.33 5.24 -5.65
CA LYS A 22 -11.93 5.83 -4.46
C LYS A 22 -12.00 4.77 -3.38
N ASP A 23 -11.39 5.07 -2.24
CA ASP A 23 -11.54 4.24 -1.05
C ASP A 23 -13.01 4.20 -0.61
N ASP A 24 -13.40 3.06 -0.03
CA ASP A 24 -14.68 2.95 0.67
C ASP A 24 -14.71 3.98 1.81
N PRO A 25 -15.75 4.85 1.91
CA PRO A 25 -15.85 5.86 2.96
C PRO A 25 -15.79 5.30 4.39
N GLN A 26 -16.09 4.01 4.58
CA GLN A 26 -16.02 3.34 5.88
C GLN A 26 -14.64 2.72 6.17
N ALA A 27 -13.73 2.73 5.20
CA ALA A 27 -12.39 2.19 5.39
C ALA A 27 -11.54 3.11 6.28
N LYS A 28 -11.09 2.58 7.42
CA LYS A 28 -10.22 3.31 8.37
C LYS A 28 -8.76 3.44 7.94
N THR A 29 -8.36 2.68 6.93
CA THR A 29 -7.00 2.66 6.38
C THR A 29 -7.18 2.86 4.87
N PRO A 30 -6.48 3.77 4.19
CA PRO A 30 -6.66 3.91 2.74
C PRO A 30 -6.03 2.74 1.97
N ALA A 31 -6.42 2.55 0.70
CA ALA A 31 -5.86 1.51 -0.17
C ALA A 31 -4.36 1.70 -0.40
N SER A 32 -3.91 2.96 -0.51
CA SER A 32 -2.49 3.32 -0.61
C SER A 32 -1.68 2.77 0.57
N ALA A 33 -2.20 2.88 1.80
CA ALA A 33 -1.57 2.30 2.98
C ALA A 33 -1.54 0.77 2.96
N ILE A 34 -2.60 0.10 2.47
CA ILE A 34 -2.63 -1.37 2.34
C ILE A 34 -1.54 -1.85 1.37
N LEU A 35 -1.43 -1.23 0.20
CA LEU A 35 -0.41 -1.56 -0.79
C LEU A 35 1.00 -1.25 -0.30
N THR A 36 1.18 -0.13 0.42
CA THR A 36 2.45 0.25 1.05
C THR A 36 2.89 -0.78 2.09
N LEU A 37 1.98 -1.29 2.91
CA LEU A 37 2.26 -2.34 3.89
C LEU A 37 2.59 -3.69 3.23
N ALA A 38 1.96 -4.02 2.10
CA ALA A 38 2.32 -5.19 1.30
C ALA A 38 3.73 -5.05 0.72
N LEU A 39 4.08 -3.87 0.22
CA LEU A 39 5.42 -3.57 -0.28
C LEU A 39 6.47 -3.65 0.85
N LEU A 40 6.18 -3.08 2.02
CA LEU A 40 7.04 -3.20 3.21
C LEU A 40 7.30 -4.67 3.57
N ALA A 41 6.26 -5.50 3.53
CA ALA A 41 6.40 -6.93 3.80
C ALA A 41 7.30 -7.61 2.77
N ALA A 42 7.13 -7.30 1.48
CA ALA A 42 7.95 -7.86 0.41
C ALA A 42 9.43 -7.45 0.54
N LEU A 43 9.70 -6.17 0.80
CA LEU A 43 11.06 -5.62 0.83
C LEU A 43 11.83 -5.98 2.10
N GLU A 44 11.19 -5.91 3.27
CA GLU A 44 11.90 -5.99 4.56
C GLU A 44 11.66 -7.33 5.29
N PHE A 45 10.64 -8.09 4.88
CA PHE A 45 10.20 -9.29 5.64
C PHE A 45 9.97 -10.54 4.79
N GLY A 46 10.41 -10.54 3.53
CA GLY A 46 10.25 -11.69 2.62
C GLY A 46 8.78 -12.09 2.41
N GLY A 47 7.88 -11.11 2.36
CA GLY A 47 6.43 -11.30 2.19
C GLY A 47 5.66 -11.59 3.48
N LYS A 48 6.30 -11.59 4.66
CA LYS A 48 5.63 -11.87 5.94
C LYS A 48 4.80 -10.66 6.40
N HIS A 49 3.56 -10.55 5.91
CA HIS A 49 2.64 -9.44 6.21
C HIS A 49 2.46 -9.17 7.71
N ASN A 50 2.40 -10.21 8.55
CA ASN A 50 2.26 -10.05 10.00
C ASN A 50 3.41 -9.25 10.63
N LYS A 51 4.65 -9.44 10.13
CA LYS A 51 5.82 -8.68 10.62
C LYS A 51 5.76 -7.22 10.19
N ALA A 52 5.35 -6.95 8.95
CA ALA A 52 5.14 -5.59 8.47
C ALA A 52 4.04 -4.85 9.25
N LEU A 53 2.92 -5.52 9.55
CA LEU A 53 1.84 -4.96 10.35
C LEU A 53 2.26 -4.69 11.81
N ALA A 54 3.09 -5.58 12.40
CA ALA A 54 3.64 -5.35 13.73
C ALA A 54 4.55 -4.12 13.73
N LEU A 55 5.52 -4.05 12.81
CA LEU A 55 6.42 -2.90 12.69
C LEU A 55 5.64 -1.59 12.47
N ALA A 56 4.61 -1.61 11.62
CA ALA A 56 3.80 -0.44 11.35
C ALA A 56 3.05 0.09 12.58
N LYS A 57 2.67 -0.80 13.50
CA LYS A 57 2.07 -0.41 14.79
C LYS A 57 3.13 0.17 15.72
N ASP A 58 4.26 -0.51 15.86
CA ASP A 58 5.34 -0.10 16.76
C ASP A 58 5.90 1.29 16.39
N LEU A 59 5.97 1.58 15.09
CA LEU A 59 6.43 2.88 14.56
C LEU A 59 5.31 3.91 14.40
N GLY A 60 4.04 3.57 14.66
CA GLY A 60 2.91 4.49 14.49
C GLY A 60 2.73 5.00 13.06
N LEU A 61 3.02 4.19 12.03
CA LEU A 61 3.08 4.64 10.64
C LEU A 61 1.73 5.11 10.07
N PHE A 62 0.64 4.60 10.60
CA PHE A 62 -0.72 4.95 10.19
C PHE A 62 -1.63 5.05 11.42
N THR A 63 -2.60 5.97 11.38
CA THR A 63 -3.60 6.15 12.44
C THR A 63 -4.35 4.86 12.77
N HIS A 64 -4.57 4.01 11.76
CA HIS A 64 -5.15 2.69 11.94
C HIS A 64 -4.40 1.64 11.12
N VAL A 65 -3.79 0.67 11.81
CA VAL A 65 -3.22 -0.53 11.20
C VAL A 65 -4.22 -1.68 11.32
N PRO A 66 -4.69 -2.27 10.21
CA PRO A 66 -5.69 -3.32 10.23
C PRO A 66 -5.19 -4.61 10.91
N SER A 67 -6.11 -5.44 11.39
CA SER A 67 -5.77 -6.81 11.80
C SER A 67 -5.31 -7.64 10.59
N PRO A 68 -4.50 -8.70 10.78
CA PRO A 68 -4.03 -9.55 9.68
C PRO A 68 -5.13 -10.05 8.74
N SER A 69 -6.26 -10.50 9.29
CA SER A 69 -7.41 -10.97 8.50
C SER A 69 -8.01 -9.83 7.66
N ARG A 70 -8.22 -8.65 8.26
CA ARG A 70 -8.76 -7.48 7.55
C ARG A 70 -7.80 -6.99 6.48
N PHE A 71 -6.50 -6.94 6.80
CA PHE A 71 -5.44 -6.61 5.85
C PHE A 71 -5.49 -7.55 4.64
N ASN A 72 -5.49 -8.86 4.88
CA ASN A 72 -5.48 -9.85 3.81
C ASN A 72 -6.70 -9.70 2.90
N ARG A 73 -7.90 -9.59 3.47
CA ARG A 73 -9.13 -9.40 2.69
C ARG A 73 -9.09 -8.14 1.83
N ARG A 74 -8.57 -7.03 2.38
CA ARG A 74 -8.45 -5.77 1.64
C ARG A 74 -7.38 -5.84 0.55
N LEU A 75 -6.24 -6.44 0.85
CA LEU A 75 -5.18 -6.64 -0.12
C LEU A 75 -5.69 -7.47 -1.32
N HIS A 76 -6.41 -8.57 -1.05
CA HIS A 76 -7.05 -9.37 -2.10
C HIS A 76 -8.06 -8.58 -2.94
N ALA A 77 -8.85 -7.70 -2.32
CA ALA A 77 -9.78 -6.83 -3.04
C ALA A 77 -9.07 -5.82 -3.97
N LEU A 78 -7.81 -5.46 -3.66
CA LEU A 78 -6.99 -4.56 -4.47
C LEU A 78 -6.18 -5.27 -5.57
N TYR A 79 -6.14 -6.61 -5.60
CA TYR A 79 -5.38 -7.37 -6.60
C TYR A 79 -5.70 -7.00 -8.05
N PRO A 80 -6.96 -6.77 -8.45
CA PRO A 80 -7.28 -6.34 -9.81
C PRO A 80 -6.63 -5.01 -10.21
N LEU A 81 -6.23 -4.18 -9.25
CA LEU A 81 -5.61 -2.87 -9.49
C LEU A 81 -4.09 -2.95 -9.65
N LEU A 82 -3.45 -4.06 -9.27
CA LEU A 82 -1.98 -4.16 -9.28
C LEU A 82 -1.42 -4.02 -10.70
N LEU A 83 -1.99 -4.71 -11.68
CA LEU A 83 -1.53 -4.61 -13.08
C LEU A 83 -1.76 -3.20 -13.67
N PRO A 84 -2.97 -2.60 -13.57
CA PRO A 84 -3.18 -1.21 -13.99
C PRO A 84 -2.24 -0.22 -13.31
N LEU A 85 -2.01 -0.36 -12.01
CA LEU A 85 -1.12 0.51 -11.24
C LEU A 85 0.33 0.39 -11.75
N LEU A 86 0.84 -0.84 -11.93
CA LEU A 86 2.17 -1.05 -12.48
C LEU A 86 2.30 -0.52 -13.91
N HIS A 87 1.25 -0.66 -14.73
CA HIS A 87 1.24 -0.11 -16.08
C HIS A 87 1.33 1.42 -16.06
N LEU A 88 0.53 2.09 -15.22
CA LEU A 88 0.58 3.53 -15.06
C LEU A 88 1.97 4.01 -14.62
N LEU A 89 2.53 3.40 -13.58
CA LEU A 89 3.87 3.74 -13.10
C LEU A 89 4.94 3.54 -14.18
N ALA A 90 4.84 2.47 -14.97
CA ALA A 90 5.75 2.21 -16.08
C ALA A 90 5.64 3.26 -17.20
N GLN A 91 4.44 3.82 -17.46
CA GLN A 91 4.30 4.91 -18.42
C GLN A 91 4.90 6.21 -17.88
N VAL A 92 4.61 6.56 -16.63
CA VAL A 92 5.20 7.76 -15.99
C VAL A 92 6.72 7.69 -16.00
N TRP A 93 7.29 6.51 -15.69
CA TRP A 93 8.73 6.31 -15.67
C TRP A 93 9.42 6.57 -17.02
N LYS A 94 8.74 6.35 -18.15
CA LYS A 94 9.32 6.64 -19.48
C LYS A 94 9.48 8.13 -19.77
N HIS A 95 8.83 8.97 -18.98
CA HIS A 95 8.81 10.42 -19.14
C HIS A 95 9.62 11.17 -18.07
N LEU A 96 10.27 10.44 -17.16
CA LEU A 96 11.21 10.96 -16.15
C LEU A 96 12.65 10.75 -16.63
#